data_AF-A0AA43CJG6-F1
#
_entry.id   AF-A0AA43CJG6-F1
#
_cell.length_a   1.000
_cell.length_b   1.000
_cell.length_c   1.000
_cell.angle_alpha   90.00
_cell.angle_beta   90.00
_cell.angle_gamma   90.00
#
_symmetry.space_group_name_H-M   'P 1'
#
loop_
_entity.id
_entity.type
_entity.pdbx_description
1 polymer ?
#
loop_
_entity_poly.entity_id
_entity_poly.type
_entity_poly.pdbx_seq_one_letter_code
_entity_poly.pdbx_strand_id
1 'polypeptide(L)'
;MILYQDFESPIGPMIGGATDQGICFLEWHDRGGVDVILNRVRKRYKTEVAPGHNDHLTSLTDELSRYFTGDLKQFRTAIDITGTSFEQVVWKQLQKIDYGRTCSYGELAAKLDKPGAARAVGRANGANYLSIVIPCHRVIEANGNLRGYGGKVWRKKYLLELEAGVRQPHLPAEAEPGNLKTVSTVL
;
A
#
# COMPACT_ATOMS: atom_id res chain seq x y z
N MET A 1 1.19 21.01 5.26
CA MET A 1 2.41 20.22 5.50
C MET A 1 2.00 18.79 5.74
N ILE A 2 2.79 17.83 5.30
CA ILE A 2 2.61 16.41 5.58
C ILE A 2 3.63 16.00 6.64
N LEU A 3 3.17 15.33 7.69
CA LEU A 3 4.04 14.72 8.69
C LEU A 3 4.21 13.25 8.37
N TYR A 4 5.41 12.71 8.56
CA TYR A 4 5.70 11.29 8.31
C TYR A 4 6.47 10.64 9.45
N GLN A 5 6.34 9.32 9.52
CA GLN A 5 7.10 8.46 10.43
C GLN A 5 7.32 7.08 9.78
N ASP A 6 8.23 6.31 10.37
CA ASP A 6 8.47 4.93 9.99
C ASP A 6 7.53 3.96 10.72
N PHE A 7 7.27 2.82 10.07
CA PHE A 7 6.45 1.73 10.59
C PHE A 7 7.19 0.41 10.38
N GLU A 8 7.19 -0.41 11.43
CA GLU A 8 7.68 -1.78 11.36
C GLU A 8 6.60 -2.71 10.80
N SER A 9 7.02 -3.72 10.05
CA SER A 9 6.12 -4.77 9.57
C SER A 9 6.87 -6.10 9.39
N PRO A 10 6.17 -7.24 9.44
CA PRO A 10 6.79 -8.56 9.21
C PRO A 10 7.32 -8.74 7.79
N ILE A 11 7.03 -7.81 6.88
CA ILE A 11 7.44 -7.85 5.47
C ILE A 11 8.34 -6.66 5.10
N GLY A 12 9.03 -6.10 6.09
CA GLY A 12 10.04 -5.05 5.95
C GLY A 12 9.56 -3.66 6.39
N PRO A 13 10.49 -2.70 6.47
CA PRO A 13 10.20 -1.36 6.96
C PRO A 13 9.35 -0.57 5.97
N MET A 14 8.43 0.21 6.53
CA MET A 14 7.54 1.10 5.81
C MET A 14 7.72 2.54 6.28
N ILE A 15 7.33 3.47 5.44
CA ILE A 15 7.20 4.89 5.75
C ILE A 15 5.78 5.33 5.41
N GLY A 16 5.14 6.06 6.31
CA GLY A 16 3.79 6.58 6.11
C GLY A 16 3.71 8.04 6.52
N GLY A 17 2.81 8.78 5.88
CA GLY A 17 2.60 10.18 6.22
C GLY A 17 1.16 10.62 6.06
N ALA A 18 0.82 11.67 6.79
CA ALA A 18 -0.54 12.18 6.93
C ALA A 18 -0.59 13.70 6.81
N THR A 19 -1.71 14.18 6.30
CA THR A 19 -2.18 15.56 6.46
C THR A 19 -2.97 15.66 7.77
N ASP A 20 -3.57 16.83 8.03
CA ASP A 20 -4.58 17.00 9.06
C ASP A 20 -5.88 16.22 8.76
N GLN A 21 -6.16 15.95 7.48
CA GLN A 21 -7.39 15.27 7.03
C GLN A 21 -7.29 13.74 7.01
N GLY A 22 -6.08 13.18 6.91
CA GLY A 22 -5.90 11.72 6.91
C GLY A 22 -4.53 11.25 6.44
N ILE A 23 -4.34 9.93 6.44
CA ILE A 23 -3.15 9.31 5.86
C ILE A 23 -3.15 9.49 4.33
N CYS A 24 -2.01 9.91 3.81
CA CYS A 24 -1.87 10.36 2.43
C CYS A 24 -0.85 9.53 1.63
N PHE A 25 0.02 8.78 2.32
CA PHE A 25 0.83 7.71 1.76
C PHE A 25 1.27 6.69 2.83
N LEU A 26 1.57 5.46 2.37
CA LEU A 26 2.14 4.35 3.14
C LEU A 26 2.87 3.43 2.15
N GLU A 27 4.19 3.36 2.23
CA GLU A 27 5.03 2.66 1.26
C GLU A 27 6.23 1.96 1.89
N TRP A 28 6.74 0.95 1.19
CA TRP A 28 7.96 0.23 1.58
C TRP A 28 9.18 1.12 1.36
N HIS A 29 10.13 1.14 2.30
CA HIS A 29 11.39 1.88 2.15
C HIS A 29 12.13 1.53 0.85
N ASP A 30 12.02 0.26 0.42
CA ASP A 30 12.69 -0.27 -0.76
C ASP A 30 11.94 -0.03 -2.08
N ARG A 31 10.86 0.78 -2.09
CA ARG A 31 10.19 1.23 -3.32
C ARG A 31 10.99 2.37 -3.97
N GLY A 32 12.20 2.06 -4.41
CA GLY A 32 13.14 3.02 -5.00
C GLY A 32 13.86 3.91 -3.98
N GLY A 33 13.63 3.71 -2.68
CA GLY A 33 14.25 4.48 -1.60
C GLY A 33 13.32 5.54 -0.99
N VAL A 34 13.55 5.85 0.29
CA VAL A 34 12.77 6.83 1.06
C VAL A 34 12.78 8.21 0.38
N ASP A 35 13.92 8.68 -0.12
CA ASP A 35 14.01 9.98 -0.80
C ASP A 35 13.13 10.06 -2.06
N VAL A 36 13.03 8.96 -2.82
CA VAL A 36 12.18 8.90 -4.02
C VAL A 36 10.71 8.98 -3.62
N ILE A 37 10.32 8.29 -2.54
CA ILE A 37 8.96 8.35 -1.99
C ILE A 37 8.63 9.77 -1.55
N LEU A 38 9.44 10.36 -0.67
CA LEU A 38 9.21 11.69 -0.12
C LEU A 38 9.19 12.76 -1.22
N ASN A 39 10.09 12.70 -2.20
CA ASN A 39 10.09 13.62 -3.33
C ASN A 39 8.85 13.49 -4.20
N ARG A 40 8.32 12.27 -4.38
CA ARG A 40 7.06 12.07 -5.10
C ARG A 40 5.88 12.62 -4.31
N VAL A 41 5.84 12.43 -3.00
CA VAL A 41 4.81 13.00 -2.12
C VAL A 41 4.85 14.53 -2.19
N ARG A 42 6.01 15.16 -1.99
CA ARG A 42 6.21 16.61 -2.12
C ARG A 42 5.66 17.15 -3.45
N LYS A 43 6.05 16.54 -4.57
CA LYS A 43 5.59 16.95 -5.91
C LYS A 43 4.09 16.78 -6.10
N ARG A 44 3.52 15.70 -5.57
CA ARG A 44 2.11 15.36 -5.75
C ARG A 44 1.18 16.26 -4.94
N TYR A 45 1.51 16.49 -3.67
CA TYR A 45 0.72 17.29 -2.75
C TYR A 45 1.10 18.77 -2.77
N LYS A 46 2.21 19.14 -3.44
CA LYS A 46 2.73 20.50 -3.53
C LYS A 46 2.87 21.15 -2.14
N THR A 47 3.36 20.37 -1.19
CA THR A 47 3.52 20.79 0.21
C THR A 47 4.79 20.19 0.79
N GLU A 48 5.29 20.83 1.85
CA GLU A 48 6.44 20.34 2.59
C GLU A 48 6.12 19.04 3.33
N VAL A 49 7.15 18.20 3.44
CA VAL A 49 7.09 16.89 4.08
C VAL A 49 8.21 16.81 5.11
N ALA A 50 7.85 16.62 6.38
CA ALA A 50 8.77 16.60 7.51
C ALA A 50 8.47 15.44 8.46
N PRO A 51 9.48 14.90 9.18
CA PRO A 51 9.24 13.95 10.26
C PRO A 51 8.31 14.56 11.32
N GLY A 52 7.40 13.77 11.87
CA GLY A 52 6.55 14.26 12.96
C GLY A 52 5.44 13.30 13.36
N HIS A 53 4.76 13.66 14.44
CA HIS A 53 3.65 12.90 14.99
C HIS A 53 2.31 13.38 14.42
N ASN A 54 1.38 12.45 14.21
CA ASN A 54 0.02 12.75 13.75
C ASN A 54 -0.94 11.64 14.24
N ASP A 55 -2.14 12.01 14.67
CA ASP A 55 -3.12 11.07 15.25
C ASP A 55 -3.57 9.99 14.26
N HIS A 56 -3.64 10.32 12.96
CA HIS A 56 -3.95 9.35 11.91
C HIS A 56 -2.82 8.33 11.75
N LEU A 57 -1.55 8.73 11.92
CA LEU A 57 -0.41 7.80 11.86
C LEU A 57 -0.36 6.90 13.10
N THR A 58 -0.78 7.41 14.26
CA THR A 58 -0.91 6.62 15.49
C THR A 58 -2.00 5.57 15.35
N SER A 59 -3.17 5.97 14.82
CA SER A 59 -4.27 5.05 14.51
C SER A 59 -3.83 3.98 13.49
N LEU A 60 -3.10 4.39 12.46
CA LEU A 60 -2.57 3.48 11.45
C LEU A 60 -1.59 2.46 12.04
N THR A 61 -0.74 2.85 13.01
CA THR A 61 0.16 1.91 13.69
C THR A 61 -0.61 0.78 14.36
N ASP A 62 -1.67 1.10 15.11
CA ASP A 62 -2.52 0.09 15.76
C ASP A 62 -3.21 -0.80 14.72
N GLU A 63 -3.78 -0.20 13.67
CA GLU A 63 -4.47 -0.95 12.62
C GLU A 63 -3.54 -1.87 11.82
N LEU A 64 -2.32 -1.43 11.51
CA LEU A 64 -1.33 -2.27 10.83
C LEU A 64 -0.91 -3.45 11.69
N SER A 65 -0.69 -3.24 13.00
CA SER A 65 -0.32 -4.32 13.91
C SER A 65 -1.38 -5.45 13.91
N ARG A 66 -2.66 -5.07 13.99
CA ARG A 66 -3.80 -6.00 13.96
C ARG A 66 -4.06 -6.57 12.57
N TYR A 67 -3.74 -5.84 11.51
CA TYR A 67 -3.85 -6.35 10.14
C TYR A 67 -2.86 -7.51 9.93
N PHE A 68 -1.61 -7.35 10.36
CA PHE A 68 -0.57 -8.37 10.21
C PHE A 68 -0.77 -9.60 11.11
N THR A 69 -1.51 -9.49 12.21
CA THR A 69 -1.98 -10.67 12.99
C THR A 69 -3.22 -11.33 12.39
N GLY A 70 -3.86 -10.70 11.41
CA GLY A 70 -5.11 -11.15 10.82
C GLY A 70 -6.35 -10.78 11.64
N ASP A 71 -6.24 -9.98 12.70
CA ASP A 71 -7.37 -9.55 13.53
C ASP A 71 -8.14 -8.36 12.95
N LEU A 72 -7.52 -7.58 12.07
CA LEU A 72 -8.15 -6.46 11.37
C LEU A 72 -8.43 -6.80 9.90
N LYS A 73 -9.69 -6.66 9.51
CA LYS A 73 -10.17 -6.91 8.14
C LYS A 73 -10.48 -5.63 7.34
N GLN A 74 -10.63 -4.51 8.05
CA GLN A 74 -10.97 -3.21 7.47
C GLN A 74 -10.29 -2.08 8.24
N PHE A 75 -9.56 -1.24 7.52
CA PHE A 75 -8.97 0.00 8.05
C PHE A 75 -10.07 1.07 8.20
N ARG A 76 -10.00 1.84 9.28
CA ARG A 76 -10.92 2.95 9.59
C ARG A 76 -10.22 4.29 9.66
N THR A 77 -8.89 4.30 9.71
CA THR A 77 -8.09 5.53 9.64
C THR A 77 -8.49 6.34 8.40
N ALA A 78 -8.72 7.64 8.59
CA ALA A 78 -9.14 8.54 7.52
C ALA A 78 -8.06 8.63 6.43
N ILE A 79 -8.47 8.66 5.16
CA ILE A 79 -7.58 8.70 4.00
C ILE A 79 -7.72 10.06 3.32
N ASP A 80 -6.59 10.72 3.07
CA ASP A 80 -6.50 11.96 2.29
C ASP A 80 -5.55 11.75 1.09
N ILE A 81 -6.07 11.13 0.04
CA ILE A 81 -5.30 10.83 -1.18
C ILE A 81 -5.60 11.84 -2.28
N THR A 82 -4.54 12.41 -2.85
CA THR A 82 -4.64 13.23 -4.05
C THR A 82 -4.38 12.40 -5.30
N GLY A 83 -5.09 12.69 -6.40
CA GLY A 83 -4.79 12.12 -7.72
C GLY A 83 -5.66 12.57 -8.86
N THR A 84 -5.37 12.06 -10.07
CA THR A 84 -6.25 12.31 -11.23
C THR A 84 -7.65 11.77 -10.93
N SER A 85 -8.67 12.33 -11.57
CA SER A 85 -10.06 11.86 -11.37
C SER A 85 -10.20 10.36 -11.64
N PHE A 86 -9.47 9.84 -12.63
CA PHE A 86 -9.48 8.41 -12.94
C PHE A 86 -8.78 7.56 -11.87
N GLU A 87 -7.63 8.00 -11.36
CA GLU A 87 -6.94 7.32 -10.25
C GLU A 87 -7.84 7.24 -9.02
N GLN A 88 -8.46 8.35 -8.62
CA GLN A 88 -9.33 8.40 -7.45
C GLN A 88 -10.53 7.46 -7.58
N VAL A 89 -11.14 7.39 -8.76
CA VAL A 89 -12.25 6.46 -9.04
C VAL A 89 -11.78 5.01 -8.95
N VAL A 90 -10.62 4.67 -9.51
CA VAL A 90 -10.03 3.33 -9.40
C VAL A 90 -9.75 2.98 -7.93
N TRP A 91 -9.12 3.89 -7.18
CA TRP A 91 -8.77 3.66 -5.77
C TRP A 91 -9.99 3.52 -4.86
N LYS A 92 -11.06 4.26 -5.11
CA LYS A 92 -12.35 4.06 -4.43
C LYS A 92 -12.93 2.68 -4.74
N GLN A 93 -12.77 2.20 -5.98
CA GLN A 93 -13.25 0.87 -6.35
C GLN A 93 -12.37 -0.26 -5.79
N LEU A 94 -11.06 -0.04 -5.63
CA LEU A 94 -10.16 -0.98 -4.94
C LEU A 94 -10.59 -1.22 -3.49
N GLN A 95 -10.97 -0.16 -2.77
CA GLN A 95 -11.43 -0.26 -1.38
C GLN A 95 -12.72 -1.08 -1.21
N LYS A 96 -13.47 -1.34 -2.29
CA LYS A 96 -14.66 -2.22 -2.28
C LYS A 96 -14.33 -3.69 -2.51
N ILE A 97 -13.06 -4.04 -2.70
CA ILE A 97 -12.64 -5.45 -2.81
C ILE A 97 -12.50 -5.97 -1.38
N ASP A 98 -13.33 -6.92 -0.99
CA ASP A 98 -13.34 -7.47 0.38
C ASP A 98 -12.00 -8.12 0.75
N TYR A 99 -11.70 -8.15 2.06
CA TYR A 99 -10.57 -8.88 2.61
C TYR A 99 -10.62 -10.37 2.20
N GLY A 100 -9.50 -10.91 1.72
CA GLY A 100 -9.41 -12.30 1.28
C GLY A 100 -10.08 -12.58 -0.07
N ARG A 101 -10.54 -11.54 -0.77
CA ARG A 101 -11.06 -11.62 -2.14
C ARG A 101 -10.11 -10.95 -3.11
N THR A 102 -10.11 -11.46 -4.33
CA THR A 102 -9.37 -10.88 -5.45
C THR A 102 -10.30 -10.58 -6.61
N CYS A 103 -9.84 -9.73 -7.52
CA CYS A 103 -10.44 -9.58 -8.84
C CYS A 103 -9.36 -9.36 -9.90
N SER A 104 -9.71 -9.53 -11.16
CA SER A 104 -8.83 -9.19 -12.28
C SER A 104 -8.91 -7.71 -12.64
N TYR A 105 -7.89 -7.21 -13.35
CA TYR A 105 -7.91 -5.86 -13.92
C TYR A 105 -9.10 -5.64 -14.88
N GLY A 106 -9.52 -6.69 -15.60
CA GLY A 106 -10.67 -6.63 -16.51
C GLY A 106 -11.99 -6.51 -15.77
N GLU A 107 -12.17 -7.30 -14.71
CA GLU A 107 -13.35 -7.21 -13.83
C GLU A 107 -13.42 -5.85 -13.14
N LEU A 108 -12.29 -5.33 -12.67
CA LEU A 108 -12.23 -4.00 -12.07
C LEU A 108 -12.59 -2.91 -13.09
N ALA A 109 -12.13 -3.04 -14.33
CA ALA A 109 -12.50 -2.11 -15.41
C ALA A 109 -14.00 -2.19 -15.76
N ALA A 110 -14.58 -3.38 -15.76
CA ALA A 110 -16.02 -3.58 -15.97
C ALA A 110 -16.85 -2.95 -14.85
N LYS A 111 -16.44 -3.10 -13.58
CA LYS A 111 -17.08 -2.45 -12.41
C LYS A 111 -17.02 -0.91 -12.44
N LEU A 112 -16.18 -0.35 -13.31
CA LEU A 112 -16.02 1.10 -13.52
C LEU A 112 -16.74 1.59 -14.78
N ASP A 113 -17.59 0.76 -15.39
CA ASP A 113 -18.26 1.02 -16.68
C ASP A 113 -17.28 1.37 -17.81
N LYS A 114 -16.09 0.74 -17.76
CA LYS A 114 -15.01 0.93 -18.74
C LYS A 114 -14.45 -0.41 -19.22
N PRO A 115 -15.29 -1.29 -19.82
CA PRO A 115 -14.81 -2.54 -20.39
C PRO A 115 -13.67 -2.28 -21.39
N GLY A 116 -12.62 -3.11 -21.37
CA GLY A 116 -11.41 -2.92 -22.19
C GLY A 116 -10.34 -1.99 -21.60
N ALA A 117 -10.62 -1.26 -20.51
CA ALA A 117 -9.66 -0.33 -19.89
C ALA A 117 -8.67 -0.99 -18.92
N ALA A 118 -8.49 -2.32 -18.96
CA ALA A 118 -7.67 -3.07 -18.00
C ALA A 118 -6.24 -2.52 -17.85
N ARG A 119 -5.59 -2.12 -18.95
CA ARG A 119 -4.25 -1.50 -18.90
C ARG A 119 -4.24 -0.14 -18.20
N ALA A 120 -5.27 0.69 -18.42
CA ALA A 120 -5.39 1.98 -17.76
C ALA A 120 -5.64 1.80 -16.25
N VAL A 121 -6.54 0.87 -15.90
CA VAL A 121 -6.78 0.47 -14.50
C VAL A 121 -5.50 -0.05 -13.85
N GLY A 122 -4.71 -0.87 -14.55
CA GLY A 122 -3.42 -1.35 -14.05
C GLY A 122 -2.43 -0.22 -13.73
N ARG A 123 -2.37 0.83 -14.57
CA ARG A 123 -1.54 2.02 -14.29
C ARG A 123 -2.04 2.78 -13.06
N ALA A 124 -3.36 3.00 -12.94
CA ALA A 124 -3.94 3.65 -11.77
C ALA A 124 -3.74 2.83 -10.49
N ASN A 125 -3.85 1.49 -10.57
CA ASN A 125 -3.55 0.57 -9.47
C ASN A 125 -2.09 0.71 -9.01
N GLY A 126 -1.13 0.75 -9.95
CA GLY A 126 0.29 0.96 -9.64
C GLY A 126 0.63 2.37 -9.15
N ALA A 127 -0.20 3.37 -9.45
CA ALA A 127 -0.06 4.73 -8.95
C ALA A 127 -0.49 4.89 -7.48
N ASN A 128 -1.13 3.88 -6.90
CA ASN A 128 -1.44 3.86 -5.47
C ASN A 128 -0.16 4.00 -4.63
N TYR A 129 -0.17 4.96 -3.72
CA TYR A 129 0.90 5.25 -2.76
C TYR A 129 0.47 5.01 -1.30
N LEU A 130 -0.68 4.36 -1.10
CA LEU A 130 -1.22 3.97 0.19
C LEU A 130 -1.36 2.43 0.20
N SER A 131 -0.21 1.76 0.16
CA SER A 131 -0.12 0.30 0.13
C SER A 131 -0.87 -0.32 1.32
N ILE A 132 -1.40 -1.55 1.16
CA ILE A 132 -2.21 -2.27 2.16
C ILE A 132 -3.60 -1.64 2.39
N VAL A 133 -3.65 -0.37 2.80
CA VAL A 133 -4.90 0.35 3.14
C VAL A 133 -5.79 0.50 1.91
N ILE A 134 -5.24 0.96 0.78
CA ILE A 134 -5.89 0.81 -0.52
C ILE A 134 -5.38 -0.51 -1.11
N PRO A 135 -6.22 -1.54 -1.23
CA PRO A 135 -5.77 -2.92 -1.39
C PRO A 135 -5.42 -3.26 -2.85
N CYS A 136 -4.44 -2.56 -3.42
CA CYS A 136 -3.98 -2.77 -4.79
C CYS A 136 -3.34 -4.16 -5.02
N HIS A 137 -2.95 -4.85 -3.95
CA HIS A 137 -2.49 -6.25 -3.98
C HIS A 137 -3.61 -7.25 -4.30
N ARG A 138 -4.89 -6.90 -4.08
CA ARG A 138 -6.06 -7.76 -4.36
C ARG A 138 -6.41 -7.83 -5.86
N VAL A 139 -5.75 -7.05 -6.71
CA VAL A 139 -5.97 -7.09 -8.17
C VAL A 139 -4.91 -7.95 -8.84
N ILE A 140 -5.31 -9.00 -9.56
CA ILE A 140 -4.42 -9.99 -10.17
C ILE A 140 -4.65 -10.14 -11.68
N GLU A 141 -3.80 -10.90 -12.36
CA GLU A 141 -4.06 -11.26 -13.76
C GLU A 141 -5.23 -12.25 -13.86
N ALA A 142 -5.96 -12.24 -14.97
CA ALA A 142 -7.11 -13.14 -15.18
C ALA A 142 -6.73 -14.63 -15.20
N ASN A 143 -5.45 -14.95 -15.48
CA ASN A 143 -4.91 -16.30 -15.43
C ASN A 143 -4.46 -16.73 -14.01
N GLY A 144 -4.69 -15.89 -12.98
CA GLY A 144 -4.29 -16.15 -11.60
C GLY A 144 -2.84 -15.75 -11.27
N ASN A 145 -2.05 -15.29 -12.24
CA ASN A 145 -0.66 -14.92 -11.99
C ASN A 145 -0.53 -13.61 -11.21
N LEU A 146 0.49 -13.56 -10.36
CA LEU A 146 0.90 -12.36 -9.65
C LEU A 146 1.99 -11.65 -10.47
N ARG A 147 1.63 -10.52 -11.07
CA ARG A 147 2.58 -9.56 -11.64
C ARG A 147 2.34 -8.18 -11.08
N GLY A 148 3.41 -7.37 -11.12
CA GLY A 148 3.37 -5.94 -10.83
C GLY A 148 2.88 -5.61 -9.42
N TYR A 149 3.80 -5.18 -8.56
CA TYR A 149 3.45 -4.60 -7.27
C TYR A 149 4.52 -3.59 -6.86
N GLY A 150 4.11 -2.39 -6.45
CA GLY A 150 5.04 -1.34 -6.04
C GLY A 150 5.99 -1.81 -4.93
N GLY A 151 5.51 -2.70 -4.06
CA GLY A 151 6.28 -3.33 -2.99
C GLY A 151 6.92 -4.68 -3.31
N LYS A 152 7.12 -5.05 -4.58
CA LYS A 152 7.61 -6.37 -5.04
C LYS A 152 6.57 -7.50 -4.96
N VAL A 153 6.62 -8.44 -5.91
CA VAL A 153 5.61 -9.49 -6.08
C VAL A 153 5.48 -10.41 -4.85
N TRP A 154 6.59 -10.66 -4.13
CA TRP A 154 6.55 -11.50 -2.94
C TRP A 154 5.71 -10.90 -1.80
N ARG A 155 5.72 -9.57 -1.61
CA ARG A 155 4.84 -8.90 -0.62
C ARG A 155 3.38 -9.04 -1.00
N LYS A 156 3.06 -8.90 -2.29
CA LYS A 156 1.70 -9.15 -2.81
C LYS A 156 1.24 -10.58 -2.50
N LYS A 157 2.10 -11.57 -2.72
CA LYS A 157 1.82 -12.97 -2.37
C LYS A 157 1.58 -13.15 -0.88
N TYR A 158 2.49 -12.63 -0.04
CA TYR A 158 2.36 -12.67 1.42
C TYR A 158 1.02 -12.10 1.89
N LEU A 159 0.67 -10.89 1.42
CA LEU A 159 -0.58 -10.22 1.80
C LEU A 159 -1.81 -11.03 1.38
N LEU A 160 -1.81 -11.61 0.18
CA LEU A 160 -2.90 -12.46 -0.28
C LEU A 160 -3.04 -13.73 0.56
N GLU A 161 -1.94 -14.36 0.96
CA GLU A 161 -1.94 -15.55 1.81
C GLU A 161 -2.38 -15.24 3.24
N LEU A 162 -1.90 -14.13 3.82
CA LEU A 162 -2.37 -13.61 5.10
C LEU A 162 -3.89 -13.41 5.07
N GLU A 163 -4.39 -12.76 4.02
CA GLU A 163 -5.82 -12.50 3.88
C GLU A 163 -6.66 -13.76 3.62
N ALA A 164 -6.06 -14.80 3.04
CA ALA A 164 -6.67 -16.11 2.85
C ALA A 164 -6.64 -16.98 4.14
N GLY A 165 -6.07 -16.49 5.24
CA GLY A 165 -6.00 -17.20 6.52
C GLY A 165 -4.88 -18.25 6.59
N VAL A 166 -3.86 -18.14 5.75
CA VAL A 166 -2.67 -19.01 5.84
C VAL A 166 -1.93 -18.69 7.14
N ARG A 167 -1.74 -19.71 8.00
CA ARG A 167 -1.10 -19.56 9.32
C ARG A 167 0.32 -18.99 9.27
N GLN A 168 1.07 -19.29 8.21
CA GLN A 168 2.41 -18.79 7.97
C GLN A 168 2.51 -18.37 6.50
N PRO A 169 2.17 -17.12 6.18
CA PRO A 169 2.30 -16.61 4.83
C PRO A 169 3.77 -16.66 4.39
N HIS A 170 3.98 -16.92 3.10
CA HIS A 170 5.28 -17.15 2.54
C HIS A 170 6.15 -15.89 2.55
N LEU A 171 7.28 -15.98 3.25
CA LEU A 171 8.39 -15.03 3.18
C LEU A 171 9.54 -15.64 2.40
N PRO A 172 10.06 -14.98 1.35
CA PRO A 172 11.28 -15.45 0.71
C PRO A 172 12.48 -15.22 1.64
N ALA A 173 13.50 -16.09 1.55
CA ALA A 173 14.69 -16.04 2.41
C ALA A 173 15.45 -14.69 2.38
N GLU A 174 15.34 -13.96 1.27
CA GLU A 174 15.94 -12.62 1.09
C GLU A 174 15.17 -11.51 1.84
N ALA A 175 13.95 -11.79 2.30
CA ALA A 175 13.09 -10.88 3.06
C ALA A 175 13.08 -11.16 4.57
N GLU A 176 13.78 -12.20 5.02
CA GLU A 176 13.93 -12.54 6.44
C GLU A 176 14.62 -11.37 7.20
N PRO A 177 14.09 -10.93 8.35
CA PRO A 177 14.61 -9.77 9.10
C PRO A 177 16.10 -9.85 9.45
N GLY A 178 16.66 -11.06 9.57
CA GLY A 178 18.10 -11.29 9.84
C GLY A 178 19.04 -11.01 8.65
N ASN A 179 18.50 -10.77 7.45
CA ASN A 179 19.28 -10.55 6.22
C ASN A 179 19.17 -9.12 5.68
N LEU A 180 18.28 -8.30 6.27
CA LEU A 180 18.20 -6.86 6.00
C LEU A 180 19.31 -6.17 6.78
N LYS A 181 20.50 -6.05 6.17
CA LYS A 181 21.59 -5.26 6.75
C LYS A 181 21.09 -3.87 7.08
N THR A 182 21.14 -3.53 8.37
CA THR A 182 20.87 -2.23 8.96
C THR A 182 21.53 -1.14 8.11
N VAL A 183 20.73 -0.29 7.47
CA VAL A 183 21.25 0.96 6.93
C VAL A 183 21.47 1.85 8.15
N SER A 184 22.69 1.80 8.69
CA SER A 184 23.11 2.69 9.77
C SER A 184 22.84 4.13 9.36
N THR A 185 22.04 4.81 10.17
CA THR A 185 21.95 6.26 10.22
C THR A 185 23.37 6.81 10.37
N VAL A 186 23.86 7.50 9.34
CA VAL A 186 25.03 8.36 9.49
C VAL A 186 24.51 9.67 10.08
N LEU A 187 25.06 9.98 11.26
CA LEU A 187 24.83 11.19 12.06
C LEU A 187 25.06 12.48 11.27
#